data_AF-A0A7C2AYE2-F1
#
_entry.id   AF-A0A7C2AYE2-F1
#
_cell.length_a   1.000
_cell.length_b   1.000
_cell.length_c   1.000
_cell.angle_alpha   90.00
_cell.angle_beta   90.00
_cell.angle_gamma   90.00
#
_symmetry.space_group_name_H-M   'P 1'
#
loop_
_entity.id
_entity.type
_entity.pdbx_description
1 polymer ?
#
loop_
_entity_poly.entity_id
_entity_poly.type
_entity_poly.pdbx_seq_one_letter_code
_entity_poly.pdbx_strand_id
1 'polypeptide(L)'
;MITSLCLLLPLVQGPVQGTREPVETPPAPNFFTVEFAGFDALLTDPKDQALAQTLALAGTRLEDLPKEIQRLPLPPTLVPLVVRTFGGPFRASVGFAPGGDPSNPVGFAVDVDLHKSSADEAAAIARELTQFLGGFGIAFEEPAANGLARAQAPVPAWMGASGEDVVVRLGNGNGVEFVSSAQLLPSGTRFALGEKVSLGALVPLLPMVMQGAAPEEQAMVQGVIESFGLDQISVDFAMGTNERETLMIERVSGIATLIEKLGILAETPLDSGFVKAIPKDAIFARLFALNV
;
A
#
# COMPACT_ATOMS: atom_id res chain seq x y z
N MET A 1 -8.20 -7.08 0.90
CA MET A 1 -7.02 -6.63 1.68
C MET A 1 -7.08 -7.01 3.16
N ILE A 2 -8.14 -6.70 3.93
CA ILE A 2 -8.19 -7.02 5.38
C ILE A 2 -8.14 -8.54 5.67
N THR A 3 -8.84 -9.35 4.87
CA THR A 3 -8.73 -10.81 4.96
C THR A 3 -7.30 -11.28 4.68
N SER A 4 -6.57 -10.65 3.76
CA SER A 4 -5.18 -11.01 3.46
C SER A 4 -4.19 -10.59 4.56
N LEU A 5 -4.41 -9.44 5.22
CA LEU A 5 -3.56 -8.99 6.33
C LEU A 5 -3.76 -9.86 7.59
N CYS A 6 -5.01 -10.28 7.87
CA CYS A 6 -5.30 -11.23 8.96
C CYS A 6 -4.84 -12.67 8.64
N LEU A 7 -4.73 -13.05 7.36
CA LEU A 7 -4.25 -14.38 6.93
C LEU A 7 -2.73 -14.55 6.99
N LEU A 8 -1.95 -13.48 7.21
CA LEU A 8 -0.48 -13.57 7.39
C LEU A 8 -0.06 -13.81 8.85
N LEU A 9 -0.96 -13.60 9.82
CA LEU A 9 -0.70 -13.79 11.26
C LEU A 9 -0.43 -15.23 11.74
N PRO A 10 -0.97 -16.32 11.14
CA PRO A 10 -0.75 -17.67 11.68
C PRO A 10 0.60 -18.32 11.30
N LEU A 11 1.45 -17.67 10.50
CA LEU A 11 2.70 -18.29 10.00
C LEU A 11 3.93 -18.11 10.91
N VAL A 12 3.82 -17.39 12.03
CA VAL A 12 4.96 -17.16 12.93
C VAL A 12 4.53 -17.40 14.37
N GLN A 13 4.78 -18.61 14.90
CA GLN A 13 4.65 -18.91 16.32
C GLN A 13 6.06 -19.01 16.92
N GLY A 14 6.52 -17.91 17.52
CA GLY A 14 7.77 -17.88 18.28
C GLY A 14 7.68 -16.80 19.37
N PRO A 15 8.28 -17.02 20.56
CA PRO A 15 8.34 -16.00 21.60
C PRO A 15 9.29 -14.88 21.16
N VAL A 16 8.75 -13.68 20.94
CA VAL A 16 9.53 -12.48 20.63
C VAL A 16 9.82 -11.70 21.91
N GLN A 17 11.07 -11.70 22.35
CA GLN A 17 11.59 -10.80 23.38
C GLN A 17 12.58 -9.81 22.72
N GLY A 18 12.26 -8.52 22.75
CA GLY A 18 13.21 -7.48 22.38
C GLY A 18 12.62 -6.11 22.67
N THR A 19 13.04 -5.44 23.74
CA THR A 19 12.43 -4.22 24.33
C THR A 19 13.05 -2.90 23.86
N ARG A 20 13.47 -2.77 22.60
CA ARG A 20 14.07 -1.50 22.14
C ARG A 20 13.04 -0.57 21.50
N GLU A 21 13.03 0.67 21.98
CA GLU A 21 12.47 1.82 21.27
C GLU A 21 13.04 1.88 19.83
N PRO A 22 12.31 2.47 18.86
CA PRO A 22 12.80 2.66 17.51
C PRO A 22 14.13 3.43 17.55
N VAL A 23 15.23 2.76 17.24
CA VAL A 23 16.54 3.40 17.04
C VAL A 23 16.42 4.21 15.75
N GLU A 24 16.81 5.48 15.70
CA GLU A 24 16.82 6.30 14.47
C GLU A 24 17.69 5.65 13.38
N THR A 25 17.13 4.69 12.65
CA THR A 25 17.67 4.18 11.39
C THR A 25 16.82 4.70 10.25
N PRO A 26 17.43 4.89 9.06
CA PRO A 26 16.69 5.32 7.89
C PRO A 26 15.53 4.37 7.58
N PRO A 27 14.43 4.87 6.98
CA PRO A 27 13.29 4.06 6.59
C PRO A 27 13.73 2.89 5.70
N ALA A 28 12.99 1.79 5.78
CA ALA A 28 13.18 0.66 4.88
C ALA A 28 12.97 1.11 3.41
N PRO A 29 13.83 0.72 2.46
CA PRO A 29 13.57 0.95 1.04
C PRO A 29 12.28 0.25 0.63
N ASN A 30 11.38 0.97 -0.03
CA ASN A 30 10.12 0.41 -0.49
C ASN A 30 10.28 -0.43 -1.75
N PHE A 31 9.35 -1.38 -1.91
CA PHE A 31 9.11 -2.07 -3.18
C PHE A 31 7.65 -1.95 -3.63
N PHE A 32 6.76 -1.54 -2.74
CA PHE A 32 5.36 -1.30 -3.05
C PHE A 32 4.85 -0.09 -2.27
N THR A 33 4.14 0.82 -2.94
CA THR A 33 3.37 1.87 -2.28
C THR A 33 2.01 1.99 -2.92
N VAL A 34 1.02 2.39 -2.12
CA VAL A 34 -0.31 2.76 -2.57
C VAL A 34 -0.75 4.01 -1.81
N GLU A 35 -1.39 4.93 -2.52
CA GLU A 35 -1.96 6.15 -1.97
C GLU A 35 -3.35 6.33 -2.53
N PHE A 36 -4.31 6.51 -1.63
CA PHE A 36 -5.70 6.70 -1.97
C PHE A 36 -6.18 8.01 -1.37
N ALA A 37 -6.83 8.84 -2.16
CA ALA A 37 -7.35 10.13 -1.70
C ALA A 37 -8.77 10.04 -1.11
N GLY A 38 -9.30 8.83 -0.92
CA GLY A 38 -10.67 8.61 -0.45
C GLY A 38 -11.69 8.50 -1.58
N PHE A 39 -12.86 7.94 -1.27
CA PHE A 39 -13.93 7.76 -2.26
C PHE A 39 -14.41 9.09 -2.86
N ASP A 40 -14.36 10.17 -2.10
CA ASP A 40 -14.75 11.51 -2.56
C ASP A 40 -13.86 12.05 -3.69
N ALA A 41 -12.62 11.55 -3.80
CA ALA A 41 -11.73 11.92 -4.90
C ALA A 41 -11.99 11.10 -6.17
N LEU A 42 -12.60 9.91 -6.06
CA LEU A 42 -12.98 9.08 -7.20
C LEU A 42 -14.34 9.47 -7.80
N LEU A 43 -15.27 9.96 -6.96
CA LEU A 43 -16.68 10.16 -7.33
C LEU A 43 -16.99 11.65 -7.49
N THR A 44 -16.23 12.33 -8.36
CA THR A 44 -16.34 13.78 -8.54
C THR A 44 -17.40 14.18 -9.58
N ASP A 45 -17.84 13.28 -10.46
CA ASP A 45 -18.82 13.59 -11.50
C ASP A 45 -20.25 13.67 -10.93
N PRO A 46 -21.09 14.63 -11.38
CA PRO A 46 -22.52 14.67 -11.01
C PRO A 46 -23.28 13.36 -11.24
N LYS A 47 -22.91 12.55 -12.24
CA LYS A 47 -23.50 11.23 -12.51
C LYS A 47 -23.19 10.21 -11.41
N ASP A 48 -22.04 10.36 -10.74
CA ASP A 48 -21.59 9.47 -9.67
C ASP A 48 -22.21 9.80 -8.32
N GLN A 49 -22.97 10.90 -8.21
CA GLN A 49 -23.59 11.32 -6.95
C GLN A 49 -24.50 10.24 -6.35
N ALA A 50 -25.22 9.48 -7.19
CA ALA A 50 -26.04 8.37 -6.72
C ALA A 50 -25.19 7.22 -6.16
N LEU A 51 -24.04 6.95 -6.77
CA LEU A 51 -23.08 5.94 -6.29
C LEU A 51 -22.39 6.42 -5.00
N ALA A 52 -21.97 7.68 -4.93
CA ALA A 52 -21.40 8.30 -3.73
C ALA A 52 -22.39 8.22 -2.56
N GLN A 53 -23.65 8.57 -2.78
CA GLN A 53 -24.73 8.41 -1.80
C GLN A 53 -24.90 6.93 -1.39
N THR A 54 -24.85 6.00 -2.34
CA THR A 54 -24.97 4.56 -2.05
C THR A 54 -23.81 4.04 -1.22
N LEU A 55 -22.58 4.48 -1.50
CA LEU A 55 -21.38 4.12 -0.74
C LEU A 55 -21.40 4.75 0.66
N ALA A 56 -21.91 5.97 0.80
CA ALA A 56 -22.16 6.57 2.12
C ALA A 56 -23.16 5.74 2.94
N LEU A 57 -24.18 5.16 2.29
CA LEU A 57 -25.13 4.25 2.92
C LEU A 57 -24.56 2.86 3.20
N ALA A 58 -23.45 2.48 2.56
CA ALA A 58 -22.82 1.17 2.79
C ALA A 58 -22.39 1.01 4.24
N GLY A 59 -21.92 2.08 4.91
CA GLY A 59 -21.61 2.06 6.34
C GLY A 59 -22.82 1.62 7.17
N THR A 60 -23.97 2.27 6.99
CA THR A 60 -25.22 1.93 7.68
C THR A 60 -25.71 0.52 7.35
N ARG A 61 -25.57 0.07 6.10
CA ARG A 61 -25.97 -1.30 5.75
C ARG A 61 -25.03 -2.36 6.29
N LEU A 62 -23.76 -2.05 6.37
CA LEU A 62 -22.77 -2.90 6.99
C LEU A 62 -22.97 -3.00 8.52
N GLU A 63 -23.57 -2.00 9.17
CA GLU A 63 -24.00 -2.07 10.58
C GLU A 63 -25.16 -3.03 10.83
N ASP A 64 -26.02 -3.24 9.83
CA ASP A 64 -27.12 -4.22 9.91
C ASP A 64 -26.66 -5.65 9.66
N LEU A 65 -25.50 -5.82 9.01
CA LEU A 65 -24.96 -7.09 8.56
C LEU A 65 -24.73 -8.12 9.70
N PRO A 66 -24.24 -7.74 10.90
CA PRO A 66 -24.17 -8.64 12.05
C PRO A 66 -25.54 -9.16 12.53
N LYS A 67 -26.62 -8.41 12.31
CA LYS A 67 -28.00 -8.85 12.65
C LYS A 67 -28.50 -9.92 11.66
N GLU A 68 -28.04 -9.85 10.41
CA GLU A 68 -28.43 -10.76 9.33
C GLU A 68 -27.56 -12.04 9.29
N ILE A 69 -26.27 -11.94 9.62
CA ILE A 69 -25.33 -13.07 9.62
C ILE A 69 -25.05 -13.52 11.06
N GLN A 70 -25.98 -14.30 11.63
CA GLN A 70 -25.89 -14.86 12.99
C GLN A 70 -24.67 -15.78 13.24
N ARG A 71 -23.90 -16.13 12.20
CA ARG A 71 -22.77 -17.07 12.28
C ARG A 71 -21.44 -16.43 12.65
N LEU A 72 -21.31 -15.10 12.59
CA LEU A 72 -20.09 -14.38 12.95
C LEU A 72 -20.42 -13.32 14.00
N PRO A 73 -20.09 -13.54 15.28
CA PRO A 73 -20.28 -12.52 16.32
C PRO A 73 -19.22 -11.42 16.13
N LEU A 74 -19.46 -10.52 15.18
CA LEU A 74 -18.65 -9.32 14.99
C LEU A 74 -19.13 -8.25 15.98
N PRO A 75 -18.23 -7.52 16.67
CA PRO A 75 -18.62 -6.36 17.45
C PRO A 75 -19.40 -5.36 16.58
N PRO A 76 -20.52 -4.80 17.06
CA PRO A 76 -21.32 -3.85 16.27
C PRO A 76 -20.54 -2.64 15.77
N THR A 77 -19.45 -2.28 16.47
CA THR A 77 -18.58 -1.16 16.15
C THR A 77 -17.52 -1.48 15.10
N LEU A 78 -17.26 -2.75 14.78
CA LEU A 78 -16.16 -3.15 13.91
C LEU A 78 -16.34 -2.64 12.49
N VAL A 79 -17.51 -2.84 11.89
CA VAL A 79 -17.67 -2.46 10.48
C VAL A 79 -17.67 -0.94 10.28
N PRO A 80 -18.36 -0.14 11.12
CA PRO A 80 -18.21 1.31 11.11
C PRO A 80 -16.76 1.77 11.27
N LEU A 81 -16.02 1.12 12.18
CA LEU A 81 -14.61 1.41 12.38
C LEU A 81 -13.81 1.13 11.11
N VAL A 82 -13.97 -0.03 10.47
CA VAL A 82 -13.28 -0.36 9.21
C VAL A 82 -13.62 0.65 8.10
N VAL A 83 -14.90 1.00 7.93
CA VAL A 83 -15.32 1.95 6.89
C VAL A 83 -14.74 3.33 7.15
N ARG A 84 -14.81 3.86 8.38
CA ARG A 84 -14.21 5.15 8.75
C ARG A 84 -12.68 5.14 8.64
N THR A 85 -12.08 3.99 8.90
CA THR A 85 -10.63 3.81 8.85
C THR A 85 -10.12 3.82 7.40
N PHE A 86 -10.77 3.10 6.48
CA PHE A 86 -10.27 2.85 5.12
C PHE A 86 -11.05 3.55 3.99
N GLY A 87 -12.19 4.17 4.26
CA GLY A 87 -12.96 4.90 3.25
C GLY A 87 -12.42 6.30 2.93
N GLY A 88 -11.63 6.86 3.85
CA GLY A 88 -10.96 8.14 3.69
C GLY A 88 -9.58 8.02 3.03
N PRO A 89 -8.84 9.13 2.96
CA PRO A 89 -7.49 9.13 2.40
C PRO A 89 -6.54 8.25 3.23
N PHE A 90 -5.70 7.47 2.56
CA PHE A 90 -4.66 6.68 3.21
C PHE A 90 -3.44 6.51 2.33
N ARG A 91 -2.31 6.21 2.97
CA ARG A 91 -1.07 5.76 2.34
C ARG A 91 -0.69 4.42 2.93
N ALA A 92 -0.17 3.53 2.11
CA ALA A 92 0.51 2.35 2.59
C ALA A 92 1.80 2.13 1.80
N SER A 93 2.83 1.64 2.48
CA SER A 93 4.11 1.30 1.89
C SER A 93 4.59 -0.03 2.44
N VAL A 94 5.23 -0.81 1.59
CA VAL A 94 5.86 -2.08 1.94
C VAL A 94 7.29 -2.03 1.46
N GLY A 95 8.20 -2.39 2.36
CA GLY A 95 9.63 -2.30 2.12
C GLY A 95 10.41 -3.43 2.75
N PHE A 96 11.69 -3.49 2.41
CA PHE A 96 12.60 -4.48 2.95
C PHE A 96 13.24 -3.95 4.24
N ALA A 97 13.25 -4.77 5.30
CA ALA A 97 13.88 -4.42 6.57
C ALA A 97 15.13 -5.29 6.82
N PRO A 98 16.19 -5.21 5.97
CA PRO A 98 17.40 -5.98 6.19
C PRO A 98 18.11 -5.50 7.45
N GLY A 99 18.33 -6.41 8.40
CA GLY A 99 19.03 -6.10 9.64
C GLY A 99 18.16 -5.47 10.73
N GLY A 100 16.84 -5.40 10.54
CA GLY A 100 15.89 -5.12 11.62
C GLY A 100 15.78 -6.32 12.55
N ASP A 101 15.68 -6.04 13.86
CA ASP A 101 15.39 -6.94 14.99
C ASP A 101 15.43 -8.46 14.67
N PRO A 102 16.31 -9.28 15.29
CA PRO A 102 16.32 -10.75 15.15
C PRO A 102 14.96 -11.42 15.36
N SER A 103 14.00 -10.72 15.96
CA SER A 103 12.62 -11.14 16.14
C SER A 103 11.65 -10.81 14.99
N ASN A 104 12.10 -10.19 13.90
CA ASN A 104 11.34 -10.08 12.64
C ASN A 104 11.80 -11.16 11.64
N PRO A 105 11.23 -12.38 11.68
CA PRO A 105 11.63 -13.47 10.78
C PRO A 105 11.22 -13.24 9.32
N VAL A 106 10.36 -12.25 9.06
CA VAL A 106 9.70 -12.10 7.75
C VAL A 106 10.46 -11.16 6.81
N GLY A 107 11.38 -10.35 7.34
CA GLY A 107 12.27 -9.50 6.54
C GLY A 107 11.61 -8.33 5.81
N PHE A 108 10.29 -8.13 5.96
CA PHE A 108 9.58 -6.99 5.42
C PHE A 108 9.10 -6.05 6.52
N ALA A 109 8.84 -4.80 6.12
CA ALA A 109 8.12 -3.82 6.91
C ALA A 109 6.91 -3.30 6.12
N VAL A 110 5.83 -2.99 6.84
CA VAL A 110 4.61 -2.41 6.28
C VAL A 110 4.27 -1.18 7.10
N ASP A 111 4.03 -0.06 6.42
CA ASP A 111 3.46 1.13 7.02
C ASP A 111 2.12 1.44 6.39
N VAL A 112 1.17 1.83 7.22
CA VAL A 112 -0.14 2.33 6.80
C VAL A 112 -0.44 3.60 7.60
N ASP A 113 -0.59 4.71 6.90
CA ASP A 113 -0.96 6.00 7.45
C ASP A 113 -2.36 6.35 6.94
N LEU A 114 -3.32 6.45 7.86
CA LEU A 114 -4.71 6.72 7.55
C LEU A 114 -5.02 8.15 7.95
N HIS A 115 -5.11 9.03 6.97
CA HIS A 115 -5.30 10.45 7.21
C HIS A 115 -6.75 10.75 7.63
N LYS A 116 -6.89 11.55 8.69
CA LYS A 116 -8.18 11.95 9.28
C LYS A 116 -8.36 13.45 9.26
N SER A 117 -9.58 13.92 9.50
CA SER A 117 -9.87 15.35 9.39
C SER A 117 -9.34 16.16 10.58
N SER A 118 -8.88 15.49 11.64
CA SER A 118 -8.31 16.11 12.83
C SER A 118 -7.51 15.12 13.68
N ALA A 119 -6.60 15.64 14.50
CA ALA A 119 -5.85 14.84 15.47
C ALA A 119 -6.75 14.15 16.52
N ASP A 120 -7.85 14.79 16.93
CA ASP A 120 -8.80 14.22 17.88
C ASP A 120 -9.53 13.02 17.28
N GLU A 121 -9.91 13.09 16.00
CA GLU A 121 -10.50 11.96 15.28
C GLU A 121 -9.51 10.81 15.13
N ALA A 122 -8.26 11.10 14.74
CA ALA A 122 -7.21 10.09 14.65
C ALA A 122 -6.98 9.39 16.00
N ALA A 123 -6.87 10.16 17.09
CA ALA A 123 -6.72 9.62 18.43
C ALA A 123 -7.93 8.76 18.87
N ALA A 124 -9.15 9.15 18.51
CA ALA A 124 -10.34 8.36 18.80
C ALA A 124 -10.34 7.02 18.06
N ILE A 125 -10.08 7.03 16.75
CA ILE A 125 -10.01 5.83 15.92
C ILE A 125 -8.88 4.91 16.38
N ALA A 126 -7.69 5.45 16.67
CA ALA A 126 -6.56 4.67 17.18
C ALA A 126 -6.91 3.95 18.49
N ARG A 127 -7.58 4.64 19.43
CA ARG A 127 -8.05 4.00 20.68
C ARG A 127 -9.07 2.89 20.43
N GLU A 128 -10.05 3.11 19.56
CA GLU A 128 -11.04 2.10 19.20
C GLU A 128 -10.40 0.86 18.56
N LEU A 129 -9.42 1.05 17.67
CA LEU A 129 -8.64 -0.04 17.06
C LEU A 129 -7.83 -0.80 18.11
N THR A 130 -7.14 -0.10 19.01
CA THR A 130 -6.36 -0.71 20.10
C THR A 130 -7.26 -1.56 21.00
N GLN A 131 -8.42 -1.04 21.39
CA GLN A 131 -9.40 -1.77 22.21
C GLN A 131 -9.93 -3.00 21.48
N PHE A 132 -10.24 -2.86 20.19
CA PHE A 132 -10.70 -3.96 19.37
C PHE A 132 -9.65 -5.07 19.28
N LEU A 133 -8.39 -4.74 18.97
CA LEU A 133 -7.28 -5.70 18.88
C LEU A 133 -6.95 -6.31 20.25
N GLY A 134 -7.09 -5.56 21.34
CA GLY A 134 -7.01 -6.07 22.71
C GLY A 134 -8.04 -7.16 23.00
N GLY A 135 -9.24 -7.06 22.41
CA GLY A 135 -10.26 -8.12 22.45
C GLY A 135 -9.82 -9.44 21.79
N PHE A 136 -8.83 -9.42 20.90
CA PHE A 136 -8.20 -10.59 20.28
C PHE A 136 -6.91 -11.03 20.98
N GLY A 137 -6.59 -10.46 22.15
CA GLY A 137 -5.41 -10.81 22.92
C GLY A 137 -4.12 -10.12 22.48
N ILE A 138 -4.20 -9.08 21.63
CA ILE A 138 -3.05 -8.25 21.30
C ILE A 138 -2.91 -7.17 22.38
N ALA A 139 -1.93 -7.33 23.26
CA ALA A 139 -1.62 -6.32 24.26
C ALA A 139 -0.79 -5.19 23.64
N PHE A 140 -1.00 -3.96 24.11
CA PHE A 140 -0.24 -2.79 23.71
C PHE A 140 0.49 -2.20 24.91
N GLU A 141 1.71 -1.74 24.69
CA GLU A 141 2.49 -0.96 25.66
C GLU A 141 1.91 0.47 25.78
N GLU A 142 2.42 1.25 26.73
CA GLU A 142 2.10 2.68 26.79
C GLU A 142 2.59 3.39 25.52
N PRO A 143 1.82 4.34 24.95
CA PRO A 143 2.25 5.10 23.79
C PRO A 143 3.56 5.85 24.05
N ALA A 144 4.50 5.77 23.11
CA ALA A 144 5.73 6.56 23.14
C ALA A 144 5.45 8.04 22.82
N ALA A 145 6.49 8.89 22.87
CA ALA A 145 6.37 10.32 22.63
C ALA A 145 5.84 10.68 21.21
N ASN A 146 5.99 9.77 20.25
CA ASN A 146 5.43 9.91 18.90
C ASN A 146 3.96 9.47 18.79
N GLY A 147 3.30 9.13 19.90
CA GLY A 147 1.91 8.71 19.95
C GLY A 147 1.65 7.25 19.53
N LEU A 148 2.70 6.48 19.24
CA LEU A 148 2.58 5.07 18.85
C LEU A 148 2.83 4.14 20.04
N ALA A 149 1.95 3.18 20.25
CA ALA A 149 2.11 2.10 21.20
C ALA A 149 2.61 0.85 20.49
N ARG A 150 3.58 0.15 21.10
CA ARG A 150 4.05 -1.13 20.60
C ARG A 150 3.06 -2.23 20.92
N ALA A 151 2.74 -3.07 19.95
CA ALA A 151 1.93 -4.27 20.13
C ALA A 151 2.80 -5.48 20.50
N GLN A 152 2.32 -6.30 21.43
CA GLN A 152 2.86 -7.63 21.73
C GLN A 152 2.31 -8.62 20.69
N ALA A 153 2.89 -8.60 19.49
CA ALA A 153 2.52 -9.45 18.37
C ALA A 153 3.72 -10.32 17.92
N PRO A 154 3.48 -11.41 17.15
CA PRO A 154 4.56 -12.27 16.65
C PRO A 154 5.57 -11.56 15.74
N VAL A 155 5.18 -10.43 15.17
CA VAL A 155 6.05 -9.53 14.39
C VAL A 155 6.04 -8.18 15.12
N PRO A 156 7.18 -7.48 15.25
CA PRO A 156 7.21 -6.15 15.84
C PRO A 156 6.18 -5.24 15.17
N ALA A 157 5.28 -4.65 15.95
CA ALA A 157 4.19 -3.84 15.42
C ALA A 157 3.95 -2.62 16.31
N TRP A 158 3.60 -1.50 15.70
CA TRP A 158 3.30 -0.24 16.37
C TRP A 158 2.01 0.32 15.81
N MET A 159 1.17 0.87 16.69
CA MET A 159 -0.08 1.50 16.29
C MET A 159 -0.38 2.68 17.19
N GLY A 160 -0.96 3.72 16.62
CA GLY A 160 -1.39 4.87 17.40
C GLY A 160 -1.85 6.02 16.54
N ALA A 161 -1.93 7.19 17.14
CA ALA A 161 -2.20 8.44 16.43
C ALA A 161 -0.96 9.32 16.46
N SER A 162 -0.59 9.87 15.31
CA SER A 162 0.53 10.80 15.15
C SER A 162 0.04 12.00 14.35
N GLY A 163 -0.25 13.11 15.02
CA GLY A 163 -0.91 14.24 14.38
C GLY A 163 -2.31 13.87 13.90
N GLU A 164 -2.60 14.10 12.62
CA GLU A 164 -3.90 13.81 11.99
C GLU A 164 -4.00 12.38 11.42
N ASP A 165 -2.97 11.56 11.61
CA ASP A 165 -2.91 10.22 11.03
C ASP A 165 -3.09 9.14 12.10
N VAL A 166 -3.86 8.11 11.75
CA VAL A 166 -3.80 6.81 12.42
C VAL A 166 -2.73 5.98 11.74
N VAL A 167 -1.69 5.64 12.49
CA VAL A 167 -0.49 4.98 11.96
C VAL A 167 -0.47 3.53 12.41
N VAL A 168 -0.22 2.62 11.47
CA VAL A 168 0.04 1.19 11.72
C VAL A 168 1.36 0.82 11.06
N ARG A 169 2.31 0.30 11.86
CA ARG A 169 3.61 -0.17 11.38
C ARG A 169 3.82 -1.62 11.76
N LEU A 170 4.34 -2.42 10.85
CA LEU A 170 4.68 -3.82 11.04
C LEU A 170 6.13 -4.05 10.61
N GLY A 171 6.86 -4.89 11.32
CA GLY A 171 8.22 -5.34 10.99
C GLY A 171 9.34 -4.34 11.30
N ASN A 172 9.04 -3.04 11.40
CA ASN A 172 10.01 -2.00 11.78
C ASN A 172 9.31 -0.81 12.47
N GLY A 173 9.92 -0.25 13.52
CA GLY A 173 9.40 0.92 14.23
C GLY A 173 9.65 2.25 13.49
N ASN A 174 10.66 2.30 12.62
CA ASN A 174 11.06 3.53 11.90
C ASN A 174 10.32 3.76 10.60
N GLY A 175 9.55 2.76 10.19
CA GLY A 175 8.72 2.83 9.00
C GLY A 175 9.41 2.50 7.69
N VAL A 176 8.67 2.74 6.61
CA VAL A 176 9.02 2.45 5.22
C VAL A 176 8.95 3.74 4.42
N GLU A 177 9.95 3.98 3.58
CA GLU A 177 9.94 5.15 2.69
C GLU A 177 8.66 5.16 1.85
N PHE A 178 7.94 6.28 1.82
CA PHE A 178 6.79 6.44 0.96
C PHE A 178 7.14 7.27 -0.28
N VAL A 179 6.89 6.70 -1.45
CA VAL A 179 7.04 7.36 -2.74
C VAL A 179 5.65 7.46 -3.37
N SER A 180 5.16 8.69 -3.51
CA SER A 180 3.90 8.96 -4.21
C SER A 180 4.07 8.72 -5.72
N SER A 181 2.96 8.45 -6.41
CA SER A 181 2.86 8.49 -7.86
C SER A 181 2.04 9.68 -8.36
N ALA A 182 1.51 10.52 -7.46
CA ALA A 182 0.65 11.66 -7.81
C ALA A 182 1.33 12.66 -8.77
N GLN A 183 2.67 12.76 -8.72
CA GLN A 183 3.47 13.60 -9.61
C GLN A 183 3.41 13.21 -11.08
N LEU A 184 2.88 12.03 -11.42
CA LEU A 184 2.63 11.65 -12.81
C LEU A 184 1.49 12.48 -13.42
N LEU A 185 0.54 12.92 -12.61
CA LEU A 185 -0.66 13.60 -13.09
C LEU A 185 -0.33 15.04 -13.54
N PRO A 186 -0.95 15.52 -14.65
CA PRO A 186 -0.81 16.90 -15.07
C PRO A 186 -1.34 17.88 -14.02
N SER A 187 -0.77 19.08 -13.99
CA SER A 187 -1.27 20.18 -13.15
C SER A 187 -2.77 20.44 -13.37
N GLY A 188 -3.51 20.66 -12.29
CA GLY A 188 -4.97 20.85 -12.33
C GLY A 188 -5.78 19.56 -12.27
N THR A 189 -5.13 18.39 -12.22
CA THR A 189 -5.79 17.10 -11.96
C THR A 189 -5.86 16.86 -10.46
N ARG A 190 -7.05 16.59 -9.93
CA ARG A 190 -7.25 16.12 -8.55
C ARG A 190 -6.85 14.66 -8.47
N PHE A 191 -5.83 14.36 -7.68
CA PHE A 191 -5.37 12.99 -7.44
C PHE A 191 -6.46 12.16 -6.74
N ALA A 192 -6.59 10.90 -7.15
CA ALA A 192 -7.56 9.95 -6.59
C ALA A 192 -6.89 8.66 -6.08
N LEU A 193 -6.01 8.06 -6.87
CA LEU A 193 -5.31 6.81 -6.54
C LEU A 193 -3.93 6.80 -7.17
N GLY A 194 -2.95 6.26 -6.49
CA GLY A 194 -1.59 6.09 -6.98
C GLY A 194 -0.98 4.83 -6.44
N GLU A 195 -0.25 4.12 -7.28
CA GLU A 195 0.47 2.90 -6.90
C GLU A 195 1.89 2.99 -7.45
N LYS A 196 2.82 2.35 -6.77
CA LYS A 196 4.18 2.15 -7.28
C LYS A 196 4.64 0.75 -6.90
N VAL A 197 5.20 0.06 -7.87
CA VAL A 197 5.81 -1.25 -7.69
C VAL A 197 7.24 -1.19 -8.25
N SER A 198 8.23 -1.50 -7.41
CA SER A 198 9.61 -1.69 -7.85
C SER A 198 9.89 -3.19 -7.89
N LEU A 199 9.88 -3.78 -9.09
CA LEU A 199 10.18 -5.20 -9.26
C LEU A 199 11.64 -5.50 -8.87
N GLY A 200 12.54 -4.55 -9.09
CA GLY A 200 13.92 -4.71 -8.67
C GLY A 200 14.11 -4.77 -7.16
N ALA A 201 13.31 -4.04 -6.41
CA ALA A 201 13.32 -4.12 -4.95
C ALA A 201 12.71 -5.44 -4.43
N LEU A 202 11.98 -6.19 -5.27
CA LEU A 202 11.49 -7.54 -4.94
C LEU A 202 12.53 -8.65 -5.20
N VAL A 203 13.53 -8.41 -6.05
CA VAL A 203 14.55 -9.42 -6.41
C VAL A 203 15.24 -10.05 -5.18
N PRO A 204 15.63 -9.27 -4.14
CA PRO A 204 16.22 -9.85 -2.93
C PRO A 204 15.28 -10.78 -2.14
N LEU A 205 13.96 -10.70 -2.35
CA LEU A 205 12.97 -11.58 -1.69
C LEU A 205 12.83 -12.93 -2.38
N LEU A 206 13.22 -13.05 -3.65
CA LEU A 206 13.05 -14.29 -4.40
C LEU A 206 13.75 -15.48 -3.74
N PRO A 207 15.00 -15.39 -3.23
CA PRO A 207 15.61 -16.49 -2.47
C PRO A 207 14.80 -16.94 -1.25
N MET A 208 14.09 -16.02 -0.56
CA MET A 208 13.24 -16.36 0.58
C MET A 208 11.97 -17.09 0.12
N VAL A 209 11.32 -16.60 -0.95
CA VAL A 209 10.12 -17.23 -1.52
C VAL A 209 10.46 -18.60 -2.14
N MET A 210 11.67 -18.76 -2.65
CA MET A 210 12.17 -20.00 -3.26
C MET A 210 12.85 -20.94 -2.26
N GLN A 211 12.75 -20.69 -0.94
CA GLN A 211 13.19 -21.66 0.05
C GLN A 211 12.38 -22.95 -0.10
N GLY A 212 13.06 -24.04 -0.47
CA GLY A 212 12.44 -25.34 -0.74
C GLY A 212 12.18 -25.64 -2.22
N ALA A 213 12.40 -24.68 -3.13
CA ALA A 213 12.38 -24.92 -4.57
C ALA A 213 13.57 -25.80 -5.00
N ALA A 214 13.40 -26.55 -6.08
CA ALA A 214 14.50 -27.34 -6.65
C ALA A 214 15.59 -26.41 -7.24
N PRO A 215 16.88 -26.81 -7.24
CA PRO A 215 17.95 -25.98 -7.80
C PRO A 215 17.74 -25.56 -9.27
N GLU A 216 17.09 -26.41 -10.06
CA GLU A 216 16.74 -26.10 -11.46
C GLU A 216 15.69 -24.98 -11.56
N GLU A 217 14.70 -24.98 -10.66
CA GLU A 217 13.67 -23.94 -10.59
C GLU A 217 14.29 -22.60 -10.16
N GLN A 218 15.19 -22.62 -9.17
CA GLN A 218 15.97 -21.45 -8.76
C GLN A 218 16.80 -20.88 -9.91
N ALA A 219 17.49 -21.73 -10.67
CA ALA A 219 18.26 -21.32 -11.83
C ALA A 219 17.38 -20.73 -12.95
N MET A 220 16.19 -21.31 -13.17
CA MET A 220 15.23 -20.79 -14.14
C MET A 220 14.72 -19.40 -13.75
N VAL A 221 14.32 -19.20 -12.49
CA VAL A 221 13.86 -17.89 -12.00
C VAL A 221 14.98 -16.85 -12.08
N GLN A 222 16.20 -17.20 -11.67
CA GLN A 222 17.36 -16.31 -11.80
C GLN A 222 17.63 -15.95 -13.26
N GLY A 223 17.56 -16.94 -14.16
CA GLY A 223 17.70 -16.73 -15.60
C GLY A 223 16.63 -15.80 -16.18
N VAL A 224 15.39 -15.83 -15.66
CA VAL A 224 14.32 -14.89 -16.05
C VAL A 224 14.63 -13.48 -15.55
N ILE A 225 15.03 -13.29 -14.29
CA ILE A 225 15.38 -11.97 -13.75
C ILE A 225 16.47 -11.32 -14.62
N GLU A 226 17.55 -12.06 -14.88
CA GLU A 226 18.68 -11.58 -15.67
C GLU A 226 18.32 -11.37 -17.14
N SER A 227 17.53 -12.26 -17.73
CA SER A 227 17.15 -12.18 -19.15
C SER A 227 16.19 -11.03 -19.45
N PHE A 228 15.36 -10.66 -18.48
CA PHE A 228 14.31 -9.64 -18.62
C PHE A 228 14.66 -8.31 -17.93
N GLY A 229 15.78 -8.25 -17.19
CA GLY A 229 16.19 -7.05 -16.46
C GLY A 229 15.18 -6.63 -15.39
N LEU A 230 14.51 -7.61 -14.75
CA LEU A 230 13.45 -7.35 -13.77
C LEU A 230 13.95 -6.52 -12.58
N ASP A 231 15.26 -6.56 -12.32
CA ASP A 231 15.98 -5.75 -11.33
C ASP A 231 15.93 -4.24 -11.59
N GLN A 232 15.58 -3.83 -12.79
CA GLN A 232 15.51 -2.43 -13.22
C GLN A 232 14.08 -1.95 -13.45
N ILE A 233 13.10 -2.86 -13.42
CA ILE A 233 11.72 -2.53 -13.77
C ILE A 233 10.99 -1.93 -12.57
N SER A 234 10.35 -0.79 -12.82
CA SER A 234 9.35 -0.23 -11.92
C SER A 234 8.08 0.14 -12.69
N VAL A 235 6.94 -0.01 -12.03
CA VAL A 235 5.62 0.40 -12.53
C VAL A 235 5.10 1.46 -11.60
N ASP A 236 4.92 2.68 -12.10
CA ASP A 236 4.21 3.74 -11.39
C ASP A 236 2.82 3.90 -12.03
N PHE A 237 1.78 3.96 -11.22
CA PHE A 237 0.40 4.22 -11.64
C PHE A 237 -0.15 5.43 -10.90
N ALA A 238 -0.86 6.29 -11.62
CA ALA A 238 -1.61 7.38 -11.02
C ALA A 238 -2.94 7.58 -11.73
N MET A 239 -3.95 7.92 -10.94
CA MET A 239 -5.30 8.19 -11.38
C MET A 239 -5.80 9.46 -10.71
N GLY A 240 -6.51 10.29 -11.47
CA GLY A 240 -7.15 11.49 -10.96
C GLY A 240 -8.22 12.01 -11.89
N THR A 241 -8.91 13.05 -11.48
CA THR A 241 -9.98 13.69 -12.25
C THR A 241 -9.70 15.16 -12.46
N ASN A 242 -10.11 15.69 -13.60
CA ASN A 242 -10.14 17.13 -13.87
C ASN A 242 -11.56 17.54 -14.33
N GLU A 243 -11.76 18.78 -14.77
CA GLU A 243 -13.08 19.27 -15.21
C GLU A 243 -13.69 18.52 -16.40
N ARG A 244 -12.90 17.74 -17.14
CA ARG A 244 -13.30 17.12 -18.40
C ARG A 244 -13.31 15.60 -18.36
N GLU A 245 -12.38 15.01 -17.62
CA GLU A 245 -12.11 13.57 -17.74
C GLU A 245 -11.46 12.98 -16.49
N THR A 246 -11.51 11.65 -16.43
CA THR A 246 -10.70 10.84 -15.53
C THR A 246 -9.43 10.43 -16.27
N LEU A 247 -8.28 10.78 -15.69
CA LEU A 247 -6.97 10.44 -16.22
C LEU A 247 -6.39 9.25 -15.46
N MET A 248 -5.87 8.28 -16.22
CA MET A 248 -5.08 7.16 -15.70
C MET A 248 -3.76 7.15 -16.44
N ILE A 249 -2.65 7.19 -15.70
CA ILE A 249 -1.29 7.18 -16.23
C ILE A 249 -0.55 6.03 -15.60
N GLU A 250 -0.09 5.11 -16.43
CA GLU A 250 0.81 4.02 -16.04
C GLU A 250 2.15 4.23 -16.74
N ARG A 251 3.23 4.29 -15.96
CA ARG A 251 4.61 4.42 -16.45
C ARG A 251 5.38 3.16 -16.05
N VAL A 252 5.91 2.47 -17.06
CA VAL A 252 6.84 1.36 -16.86
C VAL A 252 8.25 1.83 -17.21
N SER A 253 9.13 1.84 -16.21
CA SER A 253 10.54 2.16 -16.33
C SER A 253 11.38 0.88 -16.40
N GLY A 254 12.60 0.95 -16.96
CA GLY A 254 13.54 -0.18 -17.00
C GLY A 254 13.27 -1.26 -18.06
N ILE A 255 12.21 -1.13 -18.88
CA ILE A 255 11.83 -2.17 -19.86
C ILE A 255 12.48 -1.99 -21.26
N ALA A 256 13.33 -0.98 -21.45
CA ALA A 256 13.84 -0.60 -22.78
C ALA A 256 14.72 -1.68 -23.37
N THR A 257 15.69 -2.15 -22.58
CA THR A 257 16.60 -3.23 -22.97
C THR A 257 15.85 -4.51 -23.32
N LEU A 258 14.74 -4.80 -22.63
CA LEU A 258 13.89 -5.93 -22.94
C LEU A 258 13.16 -5.75 -24.28
N ILE A 259 12.53 -4.60 -24.49
CA ILE A 259 11.82 -4.27 -25.73
C ILE A 259 12.76 -4.30 -26.94
N GLU A 260 13.98 -3.77 -26.78
CA GLU A 260 15.06 -3.82 -27.78
C GLU A 260 15.48 -5.26 -28.10
N LYS A 261 15.75 -6.07 -27.06
CA LYS A 261 16.14 -7.48 -27.20
C LYS A 261 15.08 -8.32 -27.89
N LEU A 262 13.80 -8.02 -27.66
CA LEU A 262 12.67 -8.73 -28.27
C LEU A 262 12.34 -8.24 -29.70
N GLY A 263 13.04 -7.22 -30.22
CA GLY A 263 12.77 -6.68 -31.55
C GLY A 263 11.36 -6.08 -31.69
N ILE A 264 10.75 -5.66 -30.57
CA ILE A 264 9.37 -5.16 -30.53
C ILE A 264 9.28 -3.70 -30.99
N LEU A 265 10.41 -2.97 -31.03
CA LEU A 265 10.45 -1.64 -31.63
C LEU A 265 10.27 -1.76 -33.15
N ALA A 266 9.11 -1.33 -33.64
CA ALA A 266 8.86 -1.17 -35.07
C ALA A 266 9.88 -0.20 -35.68
N GLU A 267 10.28 -0.47 -36.92
CA GLU A 267 11.23 0.33 -37.75
C GLU A 267 10.81 1.80 -37.98
N THR A 268 9.70 2.25 -37.38
CA THR A 268 9.22 3.63 -37.42
C THR A 268 9.53 4.31 -36.08
N PRO A 269 10.45 5.27 -36.05
CA PRO A 269 10.69 6.10 -34.87
C PRO A 269 9.43 6.88 -34.52
N LEU A 270 9.04 6.86 -33.24
CA LEU A 270 8.08 7.81 -32.69
C LEU A 270 8.65 9.23 -32.89
N ASP A 271 7.92 10.10 -33.60
CA ASP A 271 8.37 11.46 -33.89
C ASP A 271 7.85 12.50 -32.88
N SER A 272 8.39 13.71 -32.98
CA SER A 272 8.16 14.84 -32.06
C SER A 272 6.71 15.33 -31.93
N GLY A 273 5.78 14.89 -32.79
CA GLY A 273 4.35 15.18 -32.67
C GLY A 273 3.63 14.32 -31.62
N PHE A 274 4.14 13.12 -31.34
CA PHE A 274 3.52 12.14 -30.43
C PHE A 274 4.01 12.26 -28.98
N VAL A 275 5.10 13.02 -28.77
CA VAL A 275 5.84 13.08 -27.50
C VAL A 275 5.54 14.33 -26.64
N LYS A 276 4.86 15.37 -27.16
CA LYS A 276 4.56 16.58 -26.36
C LYS A 276 3.59 16.36 -25.18
N ALA A 277 3.02 15.17 -25.03
CA ALA A 277 2.11 14.79 -23.94
C ALA A 277 2.72 13.78 -22.93
N ILE A 278 3.95 13.30 -23.10
CA ILE A 278 4.55 12.25 -22.23
C ILE A 278 5.97 12.69 -21.77
N PRO A 279 6.26 12.74 -20.44
CA PRO A 279 7.55 13.17 -19.88
C PRO A 279 8.73 12.20 -20.09
N LYS A 280 9.94 12.74 -19.85
CA LYS A 280 11.23 12.40 -20.48
C LYS A 280 11.92 11.06 -20.14
N ASP A 281 11.35 10.19 -19.31
CA ASP A 281 11.97 8.91 -18.92
C ASP A 281 11.10 7.67 -19.20
N ALA A 282 10.04 7.80 -19.99
CA ALA A 282 9.11 6.71 -20.30
C ALA A 282 9.57 5.83 -21.50
N ILE A 283 9.39 4.52 -21.36
CA ILE A 283 9.75 3.50 -22.38
C ILE A 283 8.51 2.83 -22.99
N PHE A 284 7.37 2.87 -22.30
CA PHE A 284 6.04 2.52 -22.80
C PHE A 284 5.02 3.40 -22.07
N ALA A 285 3.99 3.87 -22.78
CA ALA A 285 2.91 4.68 -22.22
C ALA A 285 1.58 4.19 -22.78
N ARG A 286 0.58 4.03 -21.91
CA ARG A 286 -0.78 3.66 -22.30
C ARG A 286 -1.74 4.77 -21.85
N LEU A 287 -2.25 5.52 -22.82
CA LEU A 287 -3.30 6.51 -22.62
C LEU A 287 -4.63 5.89 -23.03
N PHE A 288 -5.60 5.83 -22.11
CA PHE A 288 -6.99 5.55 -22.45
C PHE A 288 -7.84 6.76 -22.12
N ALA A 289 -8.62 7.20 -23.10
CA ALA A 289 -9.78 8.03 -22.88
C ALA A 289 -11.01 7.11 -22.88
N LEU A 290 -11.66 6.97 -21.72
CA LEU A 290 -12.99 6.40 -21.62
C LEU A 290 -13.98 7.57 -21.72
N ASN A 291 -14.55 7.76 -22.91
CA ASN A 291 -15.69 8.64 -23.06
C ASN A 291 -16.93 7.95 -22.49
N VAL A 292 -17.59 8.57 -21.51
CA VAL A 292 -18.87 8.11 -20.93
C VAL A 292 -20.01 9.06 -21.25
#